data_AF-V6SDM5-F1
#
_entry.id   AF-V6SDM5-F1
#
_cell.length_a   1.000
_cell.length_b   1.000
_cell.length_c   1.000
_cell.angle_alpha   90.00
_cell.angle_beta   90.00
_cell.angle_gamma   90.00
#
_symmetry.space_group_name_H-M   'P 1'
#
loop_
_entity.id
_entity.type
_entity.pdbx_description
1 polymer ?
#
loop_
_entity_poly.entity_id
_entity_poly.type
_entity_poly.pdbx_seq_one_letter_code
_entity_poly.pdbx_strand_id
1 'polypeptide(L)'
;MKQLIFLFFITLILSKGYSQDKVKKDTLTFKENKEWIDSLKLLKDKEIMLAEIKKKIWHDRNYNVHIKSCFIIPFNTEYSKSKEKLLYEGKIAFVLNLSNKYYKLDAVEFSNTFPILRLLNQDDIDKIRINPDPFQSAVRWSEVCGEVEIISTSKELERKLKNVL
;
A
#
# COMPACT_ATOMS: atom_id res chain seq x y z
N MET A 1 47.94 -23.66 -18.85
CA MET A 1 46.52 -23.53 -19.24
C MET A 1 45.57 -24.23 -18.25
N LYS A 2 45.60 -23.89 -16.96
CA LYS A 2 44.63 -24.40 -15.95
C LYS A 2 44.02 -23.31 -15.06
N GLN A 3 44.54 -22.09 -15.11
CA GLN A 3 44.03 -20.94 -14.33
C GLN A 3 43.03 -20.06 -15.09
N LEU A 4 42.90 -20.20 -16.42
CA LEU A 4 41.95 -19.43 -17.23
C LEU A 4 40.52 -19.98 -17.20
N ILE A 5 40.30 -21.23 -16.75
CA ILE A 5 38.96 -21.84 -16.67
C ILE A 5 38.20 -21.36 -15.42
N PHE A 6 38.91 -20.98 -14.36
CA PHE A 6 38.29 -20.55 -13.10
C PHE A 6 37.61 -19.18 -13.20
N LEU A 7 38.11 -18.29 -14.07
CA LEU A 7 37.52 -16.97 -14.31
C LEU A 7 36.22 -17.03 -15.13
N PHE A 8 36.02 -18.07 -15.94
CA PHE A 8 34.79 -18.22 -16.73
C PHE A 8 33.60 -18.75 -15.91
N PHE A 9 33.86 -19.50 -14.83
CA PHE A 9 32.81 -19.96 -13.93
C PHE A 9 32.28 -18.86 -12.99
N ILE A 10 33.11 -17.87 -12.63
CA ILE A 10 32.69 -16.77 -11.75
C ILE A 10 31.80 -15.77 -12.49
N THR A 11 32.03 -15.54 -13.80
CA THR A 11 31.18 -14.65 -14.60
C THR A 11 29.81 -15.27 -14.94
N LEU A 12 29.71 -16.61 -15.04
CA LEU A 12 28.45 -17.32 -15.26
C LEU A 12 27.53 -17.38 -14.03
N ILE A 13 28.08 -17.25 -12.82
CA ILE A 13 27.27 -17.19 -11.59
C ILE A 13 26.72 -15.78 -11.38
N LEU A 14 27.44 -14.73 -11.81
CA LEU A 14 26.97 -13.34 -11.77
C LEU A 14 25.95 -13.02 -12.89
N SER A 15 25.89 -13.82 -13.95
CA SER A 15 24.92 -13.66 -15.04
C SER A 15 23.57 -14.36 -14.79
N LYS A 16 23.38 -15.04 -13.65
CA LYS A 16 22.06 -15.49 -13.22
C LYS A 16 21.25 -14.31 -12.67
N GLY A 17 20.79 -13.47 -13.60
CA GLY A 17 19.43 -12.95 -13.51
C GLY A 17 19.23 -11.66 -12.72
N TYR A 18 20.05 -10.63 -12.96
CA TYR A 18 19.54 -9.25 -12.97
C TYR A 18 18.65 -9.06 -14.22
N SER A 19 17.53 -9.77 -14.25
CA SER A 19 16.44 -9.57 -15.20
C SER A 19 15.21 -10.28 -14.67
N GLN A 20 14.69 -9.75 -13.57
CA GLN A 20 13.25 -9.60 -13.51
C GLN A 20 13.03 -8.11 -13.29
N ASP A 21 12.80 -7.39 -14.39
CA ASP A 21 11.60 -6.56 -14.41
C ASP A 21 10.53 -7.43 -13.78
N LYS A 22 10.28 -7.21 -12.48
CA LYS A 22 9.25 -7.94 -11.77
C LYS A 22 8.00 -7.62 -12.57
N VAL A 23 7.54 -8.58 -13.36
CA VAL A 23 6.21 -8.60 -13.93
C VAL A 23 5.33 -8.20 -12.76
N LYS A 24 4.80 -6.98 -12.80
CA LYS A 24 3.97 -6.46 -11.72
C LYS A 24 2.90 -7.52 -11.54
N LYS A 25 2.83 -8.16 -10.37
CA LYS A 25 1.76 -9.13 -10.10
C LYS A 25 0.46 -8.39 -10.41
N ASP A 26 -0.38 -9.01 -11.24
CA ASP A 26 -1.53 -8.30 -11.81
C ASP A 26 -2.42 -7.70 -10.72
N THR A 27 -2.50 -8.32 -9.53
CA THR A 27 -3.41 -7.89 -8.47
C THR A 27 -2.97 -8.24 -7.04
N LEU A 28 -3.38 -7.41 -6.07
CA LEU A 28 -3.38 -7.70 -4.62
C LEU A 28 -4.76 -8.27 -4.25
N THR A 29 -4.81 -9.40 -3.57
CA THR A 29 -6.10 -10.02 -3.22
C THR A 29 -6.72 -9.36 -1.99
N PHE A 30 -8.06 -9.32 -1.93
CA PHE A 30 -8.80 -8.89 -0.74
C PHE A 30 -8.38 -9.65 0.52
N LYS A 31 -8.12 -10.96 0.39
CA LYS A 31 -7.70 -11.82 1.51
C LYS A 31 -6.37 -11.34 2.11
N GLU A 32 -5.35 -11.11 1.28
CA GLU A 32 -4.04 -10.64 1.73
C GLU A 32 -4.14 -9.27 2.42
N ASN A 33 -4.95 -8.35 1.87
CA ASN A 33 -5.15 -7.04 2.49
C ASN A 33 -5.93 -7.13 3.80
N LYS A 34 -6.94 -8.00 3.89
CA LYS A 34 -7.68 -8.24 5.11
C LYS A 34 -6.78 -8.82 6.20
N GLU A 35 -5.99 -9.86 5.89
CA GLU A 35 -5.04 -10.48 6.82
C GLU A 35 -3.99 -9.47 7.30
N TRP A 36 -3.49 -8.61 6.39
CA TRP A 36 -2.57 -7.54 6.76
C TRP A 36 -3.22 -6.49 7.67
N ILE A 37 -4.42 -6.03 7.35
CA ILE A 37 -5.19 -5.09 8.20
C ILE A 37 -5.44 -5.67 9.59
N ASP A 38 -5.87 -6.93 9.65
CA ASP A 38 -6.17 -7.58 10.92
C ASP A 38 -4.89 -7.77 11.75
N SER A 39 -3.75 -8.04 11.12
CA SER A 39 -2.43 -8.05 11.78
C SER A 39 -2.03 -6.66 12.28
N LEU A 40 -2.25 -5.61 11.49
CA LEU A 40 -1.93 -4.23 11.85
C LEU A 40 -2.71 -3.77 13.10
N LYS A 41 -4.00 -4.14 13.22
CA LYS A 41 -4.84 -3.80 14.39
C LYS A 41 -4.35 -4.39 15.70
N LEU A 42 -3.58 -5.49 15.65
CA LEU A 42 -3.03 -6.12 16.84
C LEU A 42 -1.79 -5.38 17.38
N LEU A 43 -1.18 -4.52 16.57
CA LEU A 43 -0.03 -3.73 16.99
C LEU A 43 -0.49 -2.61 17.94
N LYS A 44 0.19 -2.50 19.08
CA LYS A 44 -0.06 -1.43 20.06
C LYS A 44 0.93 -0.28 19.94
N ASP A 45 2.13 -0.58 19.46
CA ASP A 45 3.20 0.40 19.34
C ASP A 45 3.09 1.18 18.02
N LYS A 46 3.11 2.50 18.13
CA LYS A 46 2.93 3.43 17.01
C LYS A 46 4.11 3.43 16.04
N GLU A 47 5.33 3.25 16.55
CA GLU A 47 6.54 3.15 15.72
C GLU A 47 6.51 1.88 14.87
N ILE A 48 6.19 0.74 15.49
CA ILE A 48 6.06 -0.54 14.78
C ILE A 48 4.92 -0.46 13.75
N MET A 49 3.76 0.09 14.13
CA MET A 49 2.63 0.25 13.22
C MET A 49 2.97 1.13 12.02
N LEU A 50 3.64 2.26 12.25
CA LEU A 50 4.12 3.14 11.18
C LEU A 50 5.12 2.42 10.26
N ALA A 51 6.04 1.63 10.82
CA ALA A 51 7.01 0.86 10.05
C ALA A 51 6.31 -0.17 9.14
N GLU A 52 5.31 -0.88 9.65
CA GLU A 52 4.52 -1.84 8.85
C GLU A 52 3.72 -1.15 7.74
N ILE A 53 3.14 0.02 8.01
CA ILE A 53 2.47 0.83 6.98
C ILE A 53 3.45 1.23 5.87
N LYS A 54 4.63 1.74 6.22
CA LYS A 54 5.66 2.12 5.25
C LYS A 54 6.10 0.92 4.39
N LYS A 55 6.31 -0.25 5.01
CA LYS A 55 6.64 -1.49 4.30
C LYS A 55 5.53 -1.88 3.32
N LYS A 56 4.27 -1.79 3.74
CA LYS A 56 3.12 -2.12 2.89
C LYS A 56 2.98 -1.16 1.71
N ILE A 57 3.10 0.15 1.90
CA ILE A 57 3.08 1.13 0.79
C ILE A 57 4.23 0.85 -0.20
N TRP A 58 5.43 0.55 0.30
CA TRP A 58 6.56 0.17 -0.55
C TRP A 58 6.31 -1.13 -1.32
N HIS A 59 5.64 -2.11 -0.70
CA HIS A 59 5.28 -3.36 -1.36
C HIS A 59 4.22 -3.13 -2.44
N ASP A 60 3.17 -2.37 -2.12
CA ASP A 60 2.00 -2.11 -2.97
C ASP A 60 2.35 -1.29 -4.23
N ARG A 61 3.50 -0.60 -4.24
CA ARG A 61 4.01 0.10 -5.44
C ARG A 61 4.25 -0.82 -6.64
N ASN A 62 4.47 -2.11 -6.38
CA ASN A 62 4.81 -3.08 -7.43
C ASN A 62 3.57 -3.61 -8.17
N TYR A 63 2.38 -3.14 -7.81
CA TYR A 63 1.12 -3.55 -8.40
C TYR A 63 0.55 -2.38 -9.22
N ASN A 64 0.21 -2.64 -10.49
CA ASN A 64 -0.38 -1.65 -11.39
C ASN A 64 -1.89 -1.67 -11.18
N VAL A 65 -2.39 -0.73 -10.39
CA VAL A 65 -3.78 -0.76 -9.92
C VAL A 65 -4.62 0.20 -10.77
N HIS A 66 -4.79 -0.13 -12.05
CA HIS A 66 -6.02 0.24 -12.76
C HIS A 66 -7.15 -0.76 -12.41
N ILE A 67 -7.12 -1.32 -11.19
CA ILE A 67 -7.97 -2.44 -10.81
C ILE A 67 -9.36 -1.92 -10.44
N LYS A 68 -10.33 -2.50 -11.15
CA LYS A 68 -11.77 -2.31 -11.05
C LYS A 68 -12.22 -2.34 -9.59
N SER A 69 -12.75 -1.21 -9.18
CA SER A 69 -13.69 -0.96 -8.10
C SER A 69 -14.05 -2.12 -7.16
N CYS A 70 -13.79 -1.91 -5.87
CA CYS A 70 -14.36 -2.68 -4.76
C CYS A 70 -15.88 -2.34 -4.65
N PHE A 71 -16.75 -2.84 -5.56
CA PHE A 71 -18.21 -2.64 -5.50
C PHE A 71 -18.99 -3.95 -5.31
N ILE A 72 -19.97 -3.92 -4.41
CA ILE A 72 -21.09 -4.87 -4.35
C ILE A 72 -22.33 -4.10 -4.79
N ILE A 73 -22.94 -4.49 -5.91
CA ILE A 73 -24.31 -4.06 -6.20
C ILE A 73 -25.19 -4.81 -5.19
N PRO A 74 -26.03 -4.13 -4.39
CA PRO A 74 -26.93 -4.81 -3.48
C PRO A 74 -27.84 -5.76 -4.27
N PHE A 75 -27.82 -7.03 -3.89
CA PHE A 75 -28.74 -8.07 -4.33
C PHE A 75 -30.16 -7.69 -3.90
N ASN A 76 -30.88 -6.91 -4.71
CA ASN A 76 -32.33 -6.79 -4.55
C ASN A 76 -33.10 -6.47 -5.83
N THR A 77 -32.64 -7.00 -6.96
CA THR A 77 -33.52 -7.23 -8.11
C THR A 77 -33.55 -8.73 -8.34
N GLU A 78 -34.72 -9.27 -8.68
CA GLU A 78 -35.05 -10.70 -8.83
C GLU A 78 -34.24 -11.44 -9.93
N TYR A 79 -33.08 -10.91 -10.33
CA TYR A 79 -32.32 -11.27 -11.52
C TYR A 79 -30.99 -12.00 -11.25
N SER A 80 -30.72 -12.48 -10.03
CA SER A 80 -29.45 -13.13 -9.71
C SER A 80 -29.61 -14.56 -9.21
N LYS A 81 -29.99 -15.46 -10.12
CA LYS A 81 -29.83 -16.92 -9.95
C LYS A 81 -28.50 -17.47 -10.49
N SER A 82 -27.56 -16.62 -10.92
CA SER A 82 -26.16 -17.03 -11.14
C SER A 82 -25.33 -16.64 -9.93
N LYS A 83 -24.94 -17.64 -9.14
CA LYS A 83 -23.91 -17.51 -8.11
C LYS A 83 -22.59 -17.15 -8.78
N GLU A 84 -22.19 -15.88 -8.76
CA GLU A 84 -20.78 -15.52 -8.85
C GLU A 84 -20.36 -14.73 -7.61
N LYS A 85 -19.39 -15.33 -6.92
CA LYS A 85 -18.76 -14.87 -5.70
C LYS A 85 -17.72 -13.85 -6.13
N LEU A 86 -18.05 -12.56 -6.07
CA LEU A 86 -17.09 -11.50 -6.39
C LEU A 86 -15.91 -11.60 -5.40
N LEU A 87 -14.76 -12.08 -5.90
CA LEU A 87 -13.49 -12.07 -5.19
C LEU A 87 -12.76 -10.81 -5.62
N TYR A 88 -12.70 -9.85 -4.70
CA TYR A 88 -12.21 -8.49 -4.95
C TYR A 88 -10.69 -8.42 -4.95
N GLU A 89 -10.15 -7.56 -5.81
CA GLU A 89 -8.74 -7.21 -5.87
C GLU A 89 -8.66 -5.68 -5.84
N GLY A 90 -7.83 -5.10 -4.99
CA GLY A 90 -7.79 -3.65 -4.79
C GLY A 90 -6.82 -3.24 -3.69
N LYS A 91 -6.34 -2.00 -3.71
CA LYS A 91 -5.39 -1.48 -2.70
C LYS A 91 -6.09 -1.04 -1.43
N ILE A 92 -5.31 -0.96 -0.36
CA ILE A 92 -5.68 -0.20 0.84
C ILE A 92 -5.39 1.28 0.54
N ALA A 93 -6.32 2.17 0.85
CA ALA A 93 -6.05 3.61 0.82
C ALA A 93 -5.13 3.97 1.99
N PHE A 94 -3.93 4.46 1.70
CA PHE A 94 -3.06 5.06 2.70
C PHE A 94 -3.20 6.58 2.63
N VAL A 95 -3.47 7.22 3.75
CA VAL A 95 -3.77 8.66 3.80
C VAL A 95 -2.99 9.30 4.93
N LEU A 96 -2.32 10.42 4.64
CA LEU A 96 -1.84 11.34 5.66
C LEU A 96 -2.90 12.43 5.84
N ASN A 97 -3.45 12.54 7.04
CA ASN A 97 -4.27 13.66 7.46
C ASN A 97 -3.42 14.60 8.32
N LEU A 98 -3.00 15.71 7.71
CA LEU A 98 -2.18 16.73 8.33
C LEU A 98 -3.03 17.97 8.61
N SER A 99 -3.42 18.16 9.87
CA SER A 99 -4.26 19.30 10.27
C SER A 99 -5.52 19.48 9.40
N ASN A 100 -6.25 18.38 9.13
CA ASN A 100 -7.44 18.28 8.26
C ASN A 100 -7.19 18.39 6.75
N LYS A 101 -5.94 18.39 6.29
CA LYS A 101 -5.58 18.25 4.88
C LYS A 101 -5.22 16.80 4.59
N TYR A 102 -5.84 16.22 3.56
CA TYR A 102 -5.70 14.81 3.23
C TYR A 102 -4.76 14.63 2.04
N TYR A 103 -3.75 13.79 2.21
CA TYR A 103 -2.78 13.44 1.18
C TYR A 103 -2.78 11.93 1.00
N LYS A 104 -3.11 11.46 -0.20
CA LYS A 104 -3.05 10.03 -0.52
C LYS A 104 -1.59 9.61 -0.68
N LEU A 105 -1.22 8.51 -0.03
CA LEU A 105 0.13 7.94 -0.02
C LEU A 105 0.17 6.72 -0.94
N ASP A 106 0.03 6.95 -2.24
CA ASP A 106 0.17 5.90 -3.27
C ASP A 106 1.40 6.20 -4.14
N ALA A 107 2.43 5.36 -4.02
CA ALA A 107 3.69 5.56 -4.74
C ALA A 107 3.60 5.27 -6.25
N VAL A 108 2.49 4.71 -6.74
CA VAL A 108 2.21 4.56 -8.18
C VAL A 108 1.61 5.85 -8.74
N GLU A 109 0.75 6.51 -7.97
CA GLU A 109 0.02 7.71 -8.42
C GLU A 109 0.79 9.01 -8.10
N PHE A 110 1.47 9.06 -6.95
CA PHE A 110 2.13 10.26 -6.44
C PHE A 110 3.62 10.01 -6.16
N SER A 111 4.48 10.67 -6.93
CA SER A 111 5.94 10.54 -6.83
C SER A 111 6.52 11.04 -5.49
N ASN A 112 5.81 11.94 -4.82
CA ASN A 112 6.19 12.46 -3.50
C ASN A 112 5.85 11.53 -2.33
N THR A 113 5.15 10.40 -2.56
CA THR A 113 4.80 9.44 -1.50
C THR A 113 6.03 9.01 -0.67
N PHE A 114 7.11 8.55 -1.30
CA PHE A 114 8.29 8.12 -0.53
C PHE A 114 9.03 9.26 0.18
N PRO A 115 9.24 10.43 -0.46
CA PRO A 115 9.69 11.62 0.26
C PRO A 115 8.86 11.94 1.52
N ILE A 116 7.52 11.90 1.45
CA ILE A 116 6.63 12.10 2.61
C ILE A 116 6.89 11.02 3.66
N LEU A 117 6.89 9.74 3.27
CA LEU A 117 7.08 8.61 4.19
C LEU A 117 8.42 8.65 4.93
N ARG A 118 9.49 9.20 4.33
CA ARG A 118 10.79 9.36 5.00
C ARG A 118 10.76 10.40 6.12
N LEU A 119 9.90 11.40 6.02
CA LEU A 119 9.78 12.48 6.99
C LEU A 119 8.85 12.13 8.16
N LEU A 120 7.94 11.17 7.96
CA LEU A 120 7.09 10.65 9.03
C LEU A 120 7.92 9.91 10.08
N ASN A 121 7.71 10.24 11.35
CA ASN A 121 8.21 9.50 12.51
C ASN A 121 7.05 9.33 13.51
N GLN A 122 7.21 8.45 14.50
CA GLN A 122 6.15 8.22 15.47
C GLN A 122 5.83 9.46 16.31
N ASP A 123 6.81 10.30 16.62
CA ASP A 123 6.65 11.45 17.52
C ASP A 123 5.73 12.53 16.90
N ASP A 124 5.76 12.65 15.58
CA ASP A 124 4.94 13.58 14.81
C ASP A 124 3.51 13.05 14.53
N ILE A 125 3.19 11.81 14.89
CA ILE A 125 1.87 11.19 14.61
C ILE A 125 1.02 11.18 15.87
N ASP A 126 -0.20 11.73 15.78
CA ASP A 126 -1.14 11.72 16.90
C ASP A 126 -1.77 10.33 17.06
N LYS A 127 -2.24 9.77 15.95
CA LYS A 127 -2.85 8.44 15.90
C LYS A 127 -2.87 7.87 14.49
N ILE A 128 -3.09 6.57 14.41
CA ILE A 128 -3.37 5.85 13.17
C ILE A 128 -4.78 5.31 13.27
N ARG A 129 -5.65 5.65 12.30
CA ARG A 129 -7.02 5.14 12.21
C ARG A 129 -7.09 4.11 11.10
N ILE A 130 -7.68 2.95 11.41
CA ILE A 130 -7.84 1.84 10.48
C ILE A 130 -9.34 1.68 10.22
N ASN A 131 -9.75 1.86 8.97
CA ASN A 131 -11.09 1.55 8.49
C ASN A 131 -11.03 0.31 7.60
N PRO A 132 -11.36 -0.88 8.12
CA PRO A 132 -11.24 -2.13 7.36
C PRO A 132 -12.39 -2.33 6.36
N ASP A 133 -13.44 -1.50 6.43
CA ASP A 133 -14.65 -1.66 5.61
C ASP A 133 -14.43 -1.05 4.22
N PRO A 134 -14.42 -1.88 3.14
CA PRO A 134 -14.29 -1.39 1.78
C PRO A 134 -15.39 -0.40 1.40
N PHE A 135 -16.62 -0.56 1.90
CA PHE A 135 -17.72 0.34 1.53
C PHE A 135 -17.53 1.73 2.10
N GLN A 136 -17.24 1.82 3.40
CA GLN A 136 -16.99 3.12 4.04
C GLN A 136 -15.74 3.79 3.46
N SER A 137 -14.72 3.01 3.13
CA SER A 137 -13.49 3.53 2.53
C SER A 137 -13.75 3.99 1.08
N ALA A 138 -14.57 3.26 0.33
CA ALA A 138 -14.93 3.56 -1.05
C ALA A 138 -15.73 4.87 -1.21
N VAL A 139 -16.50 5.26 -0.19
CA VAL A 139 -17.18 6.58 -0.16
C VAL A 139 -16.18 7.73 -0.29
N ARG A 140 -14.98 7.57 0.27
CA ARG A 140 -13.94 8.61 0.27
C ARG A 140 -12.88 8.40 -0.79
N TRP A 141 -12.56 7.14 -1.08
CA TRP A 141 -11.48 6.73 -1.96
C TRP A 141 -12.00 5.69 -2.94
N SER A 142 -12.19 6.08 -4.20
CA SER A 142 -12.69 5.14 -5.20
C SER A 142 -11.79 3.90 -5.30
N GLU A 143 -12.41 2.73 -5.40
CA GLU A 143 -11.74 1.46 -5.73
C GLU A 143 -10.73 0.94 -4.69
N VAL A 144 -10.98 1.20 -3.40
CA VAL A 144 -10.12 0.70 -2.31
C VAL A 144 -10.82 -0.36 -1.46
N CYS A 145 -10.03 -1.22 -0.85
CA CYS A 145 -10.53 -2.32 -0.03
C CYS A 145 -10.13 -2.15 1.45
N GLY A 146 -10.29 -0.91 1.93
CA GLY A 146 -9.95 -0.43 3.27
C GLY A 146 -9.17 0.89 3.23
N GLU A 147 -9.06 1.55 4.38
CA GLU A 147 -8.32 2.79 4.57
C GLU A 147 -7.47 2.71 5.85
N VAL A 148 -6.23 3.19 5.76
CA VAL A 148 -5.35 3.46 6.89
C VAL A 148 -4.96 4.94 6.84
N GLU A 149 -5.38 5.67 7.84
CA GLU A 149 -5.17 7.11 7.96
C GLU A 149 -4.15 7.40 9.07
N ILE A 150 -3.03 8.00 8.71
CA ILE A 150 -2.02 8.54 9.60
C ILE A 150 -2.43 9.98 9.92
N ILE A 151 -2.77 10.27 11.18
CA ILE A 151 -3.27 11.58 11.59
C ILE A 151 -2.17 12.31 12.36
N SER A 152 -1.91 13.55 11.96
CA SER A 152 -0.93 14.42 12.60
C SER A 152 -1.42 15.87 12.64
N THR A 153 -1.23 16.51 13.78
CA THR A 153 -1.36 17.95 14.00
C THR A 153 0.00 18.62 14.25
N SER A 154 1.10 17.90 14.02
CA SER A 154 2.46 18.41 14.22
C SER A 154 2.77 19.53 13.24
N LYS A 155 2.95 20.74 13.77
CA LYS A 155 3.42 21.91 13.01
C LYS A 155 4.84 21.70 12.48
N GLU A 156 5.65 20.92 13.18
CA GLU A 156 7.00 20.61 12.72
C GLU A 156 6.97 19.72 11.47
N LEU A 157 6.16 18.66 11.49
CA LEU A 157 5.95 17.82 10.32
C LEU A 157 5.35 18.63 9.16
N GLU A 158 4.36 19.48 9.42
CA GLU A 158 3.80 20.38 8.40
C GLU A 158 4.88 21.23 7.75
N ARG A 159 5.78 21.82 8.54
CA ARG A 159 6.90 22.60 8.01
C ARG A 159 7.87 21.74 7.18
N LYS A 160 8.20 20.52 7.62
CA LYS A 160 9.08 19.59 6.88
C LYS A 160 8.46 19.21 5.53
N LEU A 161 7.14 19.04 5.50
CA LEU A 161 6.40 18.58 4.32
C LEU A 161 6.10 19.68 3.28
N LYS A 162 6.18 20.96 3.63
CA LYS A 162 5.92 22.08 2.70
C LYS A 162 6.67 22.03 1.37
N ASN A 163 7.88 21.46 1.36
CA ASN A 163 8.73 21.39 0.16
C ASN A 163 8.58 20.06 -0.61
N VAL A 164 7.67 19.18 -0.15
CA VAL A 164 7.50 17.82 -0.65
C VAL A 164 6.05 17.56 -1.10
N LEU A 165 5.09 18.23 -0.47
CA LEU A 165 3.66 18.16 -0.80
C LEU A 165 3.33 18.88 -2.12
#